data_AF-A0A2J4YGI1-F1
#
_entry.id   AF-A0A2J4YGI1-F1
#
_cell.length_a   1.000
_cell.length_b   1.000
_cell.length_c   1.000
_cell.angle_alpha   90.00
_cell.angle_beta   90.00
_cell.angle_gamma   90.00
#
_symmetry.space_group_name_H-M   'P 1'
#
loop_
_entity.id
_entity.type
_entity.pdbx_description
1 polymer ?
#
loop_
_entity_poly.entity_id
_entity_poly.type
_entity_poly.pdbx_seq_one_letter_code
_entity_poly.pdbx_strand_id
1 'polypeptide(L)'
;MPDYSCLNNWSQIPQREPDPKTVCSFCKQITVAEKLIGGPSVNICTECVDLCNDIIADRQDVHRKKTIEEIAKTLCEHDTALVAERAIALAGGIFDAGYRK
;
A
#
# COMPACT_ATOMS: atom_id res chain seq x y z
N MET A 1 -37.08 -21.07 -47.89
CA MET A 1 -35.72 -20.87 -47.33
C MET A 1 -35.89 -20.08 -46.03
N PRO A 2 -35.33 -20.52 -44.90
CA PRO A 2 -35.49 -19.78 -43.64
C PRO A 2 -34.73 -18.45 -43.69
N ASP A 3 -35.38 -17.40 -43.22
CA ASP A 3 -34.86 -16.04 -43.16
C ASP A 3 -33.90 -15.91 -41.96
N TYR A 4 -32.63 -15.63 -42.26
CA TYR A 4 -31.55 -15.44 -41.30
C TYR A 4 -31.39 -13.98 -40.86
N SER A 5 -32.38 -13.11 -41.12
CA SER A 5 -32.36 -11.68 -40.78
C SER A 5 -32.06 -11.36 -39.30
N CYS A 6 -32.27 -12.30 -38.38
CA CYS A 6 -31.92 -12.17 -36.97
C CYS A 6 -30.40 -12.20 -36.66
N LEU A 7 -29.55 -12.72 -37.56
CA LEU A 7 -28.08 -12.71 -37.38
C LEU A 7 -27.46 -11.34 -37.66
N ASN A 8 -28.14 -10.44 -38.35
CA ASN A 8 -27.62 -9.10 -38.65
C ASN A 8 -27.62 -8.15 -37.45
N ASN A 9 -28.35 -8.48 -36.37
CA ASN A 9 -28.41 -7.66 -35.16
C ASN A 9 -27.19 -7.78 -34.24
N TRP A 10 -26.24 -8.67 -34.55
CA TRP A 10 -24.99 -8.82 -33.77
C TRP A 10 -24.05 -7.62 -33.95
N SER A 11 -24.23 -6.86 -35.04
CA SER A 11 -23.49 -5.63 -35.34
C SER A 11 -23.85 -4.45 -34.43
N GLN A 12 -24.92 -4.57 -33.63
CA GLN A 12 -25.45 -3.52 -32.75
C GLN A 12 -25.33 -3.85 -31.27
N ILE A 13 -24.62 -4.92 -30.89
CA ILE A 13 -24.39 -5.22 -29.47
C ILE A 13 -23.50 -4.10 -28.90
N PRO A 14 -24.02 -3.26 -27.97
CA PRO A 14 -23.19 -2.25 -27.34
C PRO A 14 -22.09 -2.98 -26.56
N GLN A 15 -20.85 -2.64 -26.86
CA GLN A 15 -19.72 -3.06 -26.04
C GLN A 15 -20.02 -2.60 -24.61
N ARG A 16 -20.13 -3.54 -23.65
CA ARG A 16 -20.27 -3.18 -22.24
C ARG A 16 -18.97 -2.48 -21.84
N GLU A 17 -18.98 -1.16 -21.84
CA GLU A 17 -17.90 -0.39 -21.23
C GLU A 17 -17.86 -0.72 -19.73
N PRO A 18 -16.70 -1.10 -19.17
CA PRO A 18 -16.57 -1.37 -17.75
C PRO A 18 -17.01 -0.14 -16.96
N ASP A 19 -18.02 -0.29 -16.10
CA ASP A 19 -18.47 0.81 -15.25
C ASP A 19 -17.28 1.26 -14.37
N PRO A 20 -16.95 2.56 -14.29
CA PRO A 20 -15.82 3.07 -13.51
C PRO A 20 -15.89 2.67 -12.03
N LYS A 21 -17.06 2.28 -11.50
CA LYS A 21 -17.27 1.75 -10.16
C LYS A 21 -16.90 0.28 -9.99
N THR A 22 -16.48 -0.39 -11.06
CA THR A 22 -16.04 -1.80 -11.04
C THR A 22 -14.56 -1.95 -11.31
N VAL A 23 -13.83 -0.85 -11.52
CA VAL A 23 -12.41 -0.88 -11.87
C VAL A 23 -11.56 -0.33 -10.74
N CYS A 24 -10.54 -1.09 -10.33
CA CYS A 24 -9.53 -0.59 -9.41
C CYS A 24 -8.62 0.43 -10.12
N SER A 25 -8.45 1.60 -9.51
CA SER A 25 -7.64 2.68 -10.05
C SER A 25 -6.14 2.36 -10.06
N PHE A 26 -5.68 1.42 -9.24
CA PHE A 26 -4.27 1.03 -9.08
C PHE A 26 -3.88 -0.07 -10.07
N CYS A 27 -4.50 -1.25 -10.00
CA CYS A 27 -4.18 -2.39 -10.88
C CYS A 27 -4.92 -2.37 -12.23
N LYS A 28 -5.87 -1.44 -12.41
CA LYS A 28 -6.71 -1.29 -13.62
C LYS A 28 -7.53 -2.54 -13.99
N GLN A 29 -7.70 -3.47 -13.05
CA GLN A 29 -8.52 -4.66 -13.25
C GLN A 29 -9.98 -4.41 -12.86
N ILE A 30 -10.88 -5.08 -13.57
CA ILE A 30 -12.30 -5.15 -13.21
C ILE A 30 -12.42 -6.10 -12.02
N THR A 31 -13.05 -5.65 -10.95
CA THR A 31 -13.20 -6.40 -9.70
C THR A 31 -14.64 -6.31 -9.21
N VAL A 32 -15.07 -7.31 -8.46
CA VAL A 32 -16.38 -7.33 -7.80
C VAL A 32 -16.49 -6.12 -6.86
N ALA A 33 -17.60 -5.39 -6.93
CA ALA A 33 -17.83 -4.17 -6.14
C ALA A 33 -17.67 -4.38 -4.63
N GLU A 34 -17.97 -5.58 -4.11
CA GLU A 34 -17.79 -5.92 -2.69
C GLU A 34 -16.33 -5.90 -2.22
N LYS A 35 -15.38 -6.20 -3.13
CA LYS A 35 -13.93 -6.16 -2.85
C LYS A 35 -13.30 -4.82 -3.19
N LEU A 36 -14.10 -3.84 -3.60
CA LEU A 36 -13.64 -2.53 -4.05
C LEU A 36 -14.05 -1.47 -3.02
N ILE A 37 -13.08 -0.77 -2.47
CA ILE A 37 -13.30 0.37 -1.58
C ILE A 37 -13.41 1.61 -2.46
N GLY A 38 -14.63 2.19 -2.49
CA GLY A 38 -14.94 3.36 -3.29
C GLY A 38 -14.68 4.68 -2.56
N GLY A 39 -13.95 5.59 -3.20
CA GLY A 39 -13.78 6.99 -2.79
C GLY A 39 -14.36 7.95 -3.84
N PRO A 40 -14.39 9.27 -3.56
CA PRO A 40 -14.97 10.27 -4.47
C PRO A 40 -14.33 10.33 -5.86
N SER A 41 -13.07 9.93 -5.99
CA SER A 41 -12.29 10.04 -7.24
C SER A 41 -11.36 8.86 -7.49
N VAL A 42 -11.37 7.86 -6.61
CA VAL A 42 -10.45 6.72 -6.69
C VAL A 42 -11.12 5.50 -6.09
N ASN A 43 -10.91 4.34 -6.71
CA ASN A 43 -11.37 3.06 -6.22
C ASN A 43 -10.17 2.13 -6.05
N ILE A 44 -10.12 1.37 -4.95
CA ILE A 44 -9.02 0.44 -4.66
C ILE A 44 -9.57 -0.94 -4.29
N CYS A 45 -9.01 -2.01 -4.84
CA CYS A 45 -9.38 -3.37 -4.44
C CYS A 45 -8.61 -3.83 -3.20
N THR A 46 -9.14 -4.82 -2.48
CA THR A 46 -8.49 -5.39 -1.28
C THR A 46 -7.06 -5.85 -1.53
N GLU A 47 -6.78 -6.50 -2.66
CA GLU A 47 -5.43 -6.99 -3.01
C GLU A 47 -4.42 -5.85 -3.13
N CYS A 48 -4.84 -4.70 -3.70
CA CYS A 48 -3.98 -3.52 -3.76
C CYS A 48 -3.78 -2.89 -2.38
N VAL A 49 -4.78 -2.95 -1.49
CA VAL A 49 -4.63 -2.49 -0.09
C VAL A 49 -3.59 -3.33 0.64
N ASP A 50 -3.67 -4.65 0.53
CA ASP A 50 -2.73 -5.56 1.18
C ASP A 50 -1.30 -5.31 0.70
N LEU A 51 -1.09 -5.20 -0.62
CA LEU A 51 0.21 -4.85 -1.18
C LEU A 51 0.71 -3.47 -0.70
N CYS A 52 -0.18 -2.48 -0.63
CA CYS A 52 0.20 -1.17 -0.08
C CYS A 52 0.60 -1.25 1.39
N ASN A 53 -0.09 -2.06 2.20
CA ASN A 53 0.24 -2.24 3.61
C ASN A 53 1.63 -2.86 3.78
N ASP A 54 1.97 -3.88 3.00
CA ASP A 54 3.29 -4.51 3.03
C ASP A 54 4.39 -3.49 2.68
N ILE A 55 4.19 -2.73 1.60
CA ILE A 55 5.14 -1.69 1.17
C ILE A 55 5.30 -0.59 2.24
N ILE A 56 4.23 -0.23 2.95
CA ILE A 56 4.28 0.78 4.02
C ILE A 56 5.02 0.23 5.22
N ALA A 57 4.73 -1.01 5.63
CA ALA A 57 5.40 -1.68 6.74
C ALA A 57 6.92 -1.77 6.50
N ASP A 58 7.33 -2.20 5.31
CA ASP A 58 8.75 -2.27 4.92
C ASP A 58 9.44 -0.90 5.03
N ARG A 59 8.78 0.16 4.55
CA ARG A 59 9.31 1.52 4.66
C ARG A 59 9.39 2.00 6.10
N GLN A 60 8.42 1.65 6.94
CA GLN A 60 8.43 1.99 8.36
C GLN A 60 9.57 1.27 9.08
N ASP A 61 9.83 0.01 8.77
CA ASP A 61 10.94 -0.76 9.35
C ASP A 61 12.30 -0.19 8.96
N VAL A 62 12.47 0.18 7.69
CA VAL A 62 13.68 0.87 7.22
C VAL A 62 13.85 2.20 7.95
N HIS A 63 12.79 2.98 8.09
CA HIS A 63 12.81 4.24 8.82
C HIS A 63 13.18 4.04 10.29
N ARG A 64 12.54 3.09 10.97
CA ARG A 64 12.80 2.73 12.38
C ARG A 64 14.26 2.37 12.60
N LYS A 65 14.81 1.46 11.79
CA LYS A 65 16.23 1.06 11.89
C LYS A 65 17.16 2.26 11.76
N LYS A 66 16.95 3.07 10.72
CA LYS A 66 17.77 4.26 10.47
C LYS A 66 17.71 5.25 11.64
N THR A 67 16.53 5.53 12.18
CA THR A 67 16.39 6.47 13.30
C THR A 67 17.01 5.93 14.58
N ILE A 68 16.84 4.64 14.87
CA ILE A 68 17.48 3.99 16.02
C ILE A 68 19.01 4.04 15.89
N GLU A 69 19.56 3.76 14.72
CA GLU A 69 21.01 3.84 14.46
C GLU A 69 21.54 5.27 14.64
N GLU A 70 20.82 6.27 14.15
CA GLU A 70 21.18 7.68 14.35
C GLU A 70 21.17 8.07 15.84
N ILE A 71 20.13 7.68 16.58
CA ILE A 71 20.04 7.95 18.03
C ILE A 71 21.16 7.23 18.77
N ALA A 72 21.40 5.95 18.46
CA ALA A 72 22.47 5.17 19.07
C ALA A 72 23.85 5.77 18.81
N LYS A 73 24.10 6.27 17.60
CA LYS A 73 25.34 6.97 17.26
C LYS A 73 25.53 8.21 18.15
N THR A 74 24.51 9.03 18.30
CA THR A 74 24.56 10.20 19.19
C THR A 74 24.79 9.81 20.65
N LEU A 75 24.19 8.72 21.13
CA LEU A 75 24.43 8.23 22.49
C LEU A 75 25.89 7.81 22.71
N CYS A 76 26.47 7.06 21.76
CA CYS A 76 27.87 6.64 21.82
C CYS A 76 28.87 7.82 21.73
N GLU A 77 28.51 8.92 21.06
CA GLU A 77 29.34 10.13 21.00
C GLU A 77 29.44 10.83 22.37
N HIS A 78 28.39 10.75 23.20
CA HIS A 78 28.33 11.43 24.49
C HIS A 78 28.72 10.55 25.69
N ASP A 79 28.59 9.22 25.57
CA ASP A 79 28.98 8.27 26.62
C ASP A 79 29.85 7.15 26.03
N THR A 80 31.17 7.32 26.17
CA THR A 80 32.16 6.35 25.66
C THR A 80 32.21 5.04 26.45
N ALA A 81 31.56 4.98 27.62
CA ALA A 81 31.45 3.75 28.41
C ALA A 81 30.24 2.89 27.96
N LEU A 82 29.38 3.41 27.09
CA LEU A 82 28.24 2.67 26.58
C LEU A 82 28.67 1.66 25.51
N VAL A 83 28.35 0.38 25.73
CA VAL A 83 28.52 -0.65 24.71
C VAL A 83 27.48 -0.45 23.59
N ALA A 84 27.88 -0.65 22.34
CA ALA A 84 27.03 -0.43 21.16
C ALA A 84 25.66 -1.11 21.24
N GLU A 85 25.61 -2.35 21.76
CA GLU A 85 24.35 -3.10 21.95
C GLU A 85 23.38 -2.38 22.91
N ARG A 86 23.93 -1.79 23.99
CA ARG A 86 23.15 -1.06 24.99
C ARG A 86 22.67 0.29 24.43
N ALA A 87 23.44 0.92 23.55
CA ALA A 87 23.03 2.14 22.84
C ALA A 87 21.84 1.89 21.90
N ILE A 88 21.86 0.78 21.16
CA ILE A 88 20.76 0.39 20.25
C ILE A 88 19.48 0.11 21.05
N ALA A 89 19.58 -0.61 22.17
CA ALA A 89 18.42 -0.91 23.01
C ALA A 89 17.78 0.36 23.59
N LEU A 90 18.60 1.29 24.09
CA LEU A 90 18.12 2.59 24.59
C LEU A 90 17.52 3.45 23.48
N ALA A 91 18.17 3.50 22.31
CA ALA A 91 17.67 4.21 21.14
C ALA A 91 16.31 3.66 20.66
N GLY A 92 16.13 2.34 20.70
CA GLY A 92 14.84 1.68 20.42
C GLY A 92 13.76 2.14 21.39
N GLY A 93 14.03 2.14 22.69
CA GLY A 93 13.08 2.63 23.71
C GLY A 93 12.73 4.12 23.54
N ILE A 94 13.70 4.96 23.16
CA ILE A 94 13.47 6.38 22.87
C ILE A 94 12.55 6.55 21.65
N PHE A 95 12.80 5.78 20.58
CA PHE A 95 11.97 5.80 19.38
C PHE A 95 10.53 5.35 19.68
N ASP A 96 10.37 4.22 20.39
CA ASP A 96 9.07 3.65 20.72
C ASP A 96 8.26 4.53 21.70
N ALA A 97 8.95 5.34 22.53
CA ALA A 97 8.33 6.36 23.38
C ALA A 97 7.80 7.59 22.58
N GLY A 98 7.98 7.60 21.26
CA GLY A 98 7.47 8.66 20.39
C GLY A 98 8.40 9.87 20.27
N TYR A 99 9.71 9.71 20.54
CA TYR A 99 10.67 10.77 20.28
C TYR A 99 10.66 11.14 18.78
N ARG A 100 10.26 12.37 18.49
CA ARG A 100 10.39 12.99 17.17
C ARG A 100 11.56 13.97 17.22
N LYS A 101 12.57 13.77 16.36
CA LYS A 101 13.61 14.78 16.11
C LYS A 101 12.99 16.07 15.59
#